data_AF-A0A6N9VEE0-F1
#
_entry.id   AF-A0A6N9VEE0-F1
#
_cell.length_a   1.000
_cell.length_b   1.000
_cell.length_c   1.000
_cell.angle_alpha   90.00
_cell.angle_beta   90.00
_cell.angle_gamma   90.00
#
_symmetry.space_group_name_H-M   'P 1'
#
loop_
_entity.id
_entity.type
_entity.pdbx_description
1 polymer ?
#
loop_
_entity_poly.entity_id
_entity_poly.type
_entity_poly.pdbx_seq_one_letter_code
_entity_poly.pdbx_strand_id
1 'polypeptide(L)'
;TDGPAPEQPVARWRDHIGVHRQRDGRYYVGFAPRVGRVDGATLTKIAELAEAHGSGRLRTTVEQKMIVLDVEEDQVAPLSAGLEALGLATTPSPFRRGTMACTG
;
A
#
# COMPACT_ATOMS: atom_id res chain seq x y z
N THR A 1 -31.40 18.87 -16.87
CA THR A 1 -30.01 19.15 -17.27
C THR A 1 -29.10 18.39 -16.34
N ASP A 2 -28.11 17.69 -16.87
CA ASP A 2 -27.05 17.07 -16.06
C ASP A 2 -26.29 18.18 -15.34
N GLY A 3 -26.14 18.07 -14.02
CA GLY A 3 -25.60 19.13 -13.17
C GLY A 3 -24.16 19.55 -13.50
N PRO A 4 -23.57 20.47 -12.72
CA PRO A 4 -22.20 20.91 -12.95
C PRO A 4 -21.21 19.74 -12.84
N ALA A 5 -20.13 19.82 -13.62
CA ALA A 5 -19.06 18.84 -13.58
C ALA A 5 -18.49 18.71 -12.16
N PRO A 6 -18.08 17.50 -11.74
CA PRO A 6 -17.45 17.32 -10.43
C PRO A 6 -16.12 18.09 -10.35
N GLU A 7 -15.79 18.54 -9.15
CA GLU A 7 -14.50 19.15 -8.86
C GLU A 7 -13.35 18.15 -9.09
N GLN A 8 -12.17 18.68 -9.41
CA GLN A 8 -11.00 17.84 -9.57
C GLN A 8 -10.63 17.17 -8.24
N PRO A 9 -10.20 15.89 -8.27
CA PRO A 9 -9.80 15.20 -7.06
C PRO A 9 -8.58 15.86 -6.41
N VAL A 10 -8.61 15.92 -5.08
CA VAL A 10 -7.56 16.51 -4.22
C VAL A 10 -6.16 15.91 -4.41
N ALA A 11 -6.07 14.70 -4.97
CA ALA A 11 -4.82 14.04 -5.27
C ALA A 11 -4.90 13.32 -6.61
N ARG A 12 -3.82 13.42 -7.39
CA ARG A 12 -3.67 12.73 -8.69
C ARG A 12 -3.72 11.20 -8.55
N TRP A 13 -3.29 10.67 -7.41
CA TRP A 13 -3.25 9.24 -7.11
C TRP A 13 -3.93 8.98 -5.77
N ARG A 14 -5.02 8.20 -5.78
CA ARG A 14 -5.78 7.77 -4.58
C ARG A 14 -5.57 6.28 -4.29
N ASP A 15 -4.48 5.72 -4.79
CA ASP A 15 -4.14 4.29 -4.73
C ASP A 15 -3.54 3.83 -3.40
N HIS A 16 -3.45 4.75 -2.42
CA HIS A 16 -2.92 4.49 -1.08
C HIS A 16 -1.45 4.03 -1.02
N ILE A 17 -0.67 4.18 -2.10
CA ILE A 17 0.75 3.79 -2.11
C ILE A 17 1.62 4.82 -1.40
N GLY A 18 2.60 4.32 -0.64
CA GLY A 18 3.53 5.12 0.16
C GLY A 18 3.08 5.25 1.61
N VAL A 19 3.70 6.20 2.30
CA VAL A 19 3.46 6.49 3.73
C VAL A 19 2.42 7.59 3.86
N HIS A 20 1.42 7.38 4.71
CA HIS A 20 0.32 8.31 4.91
C HIS A 20 -0.09 8.36 6.38
N ARG A 21 -0.37 9.56 6.90
CA ARG A 21 -0.84 9.73 8.27
C ARG A 21 -2.34 9.42 8.39
N GLN A 22 -2.72 8.67 9.41
CA GLN A 22 -4.09 8.36 9.81
C GLN A 22 -4.65 9.46 10.73
N ARG A 23 -5.98 9.43 10.93
CA ARG A 23 -6.69 10.43 11.76
C ARG A 23 -6.32 10.36 13.24
N ASP A 24 -5.91 9.19 13.72
CA ASP A 24 -5.49 8.93 15.09
C ASP A 24 -4.00 9.28 15.33
N GLY A 25 -3.31 9.79 14.32
CA GLY A 25 -1.90 10.18 14.40
C GLY A 25 -0.90 9.11 13.98
N ARG A 26 -1.33 7.84 13.84
CA ARG A 26 -0.52 6.73 13.31
C ARG A 26 -0.32 6.88 11.80
N TYR A 27 0.39 5.93 11.21
CA TYR A 27 0.64 5.85 9.78
C TYR A 27 0.07 4.57 9.17
N TYR A 28 -0.29 4.63 7.89
CA TYR A 28 -0.41 3.44 7.06
C TYR A 28 0.64 3.47 5.95
N VAL A 29 1.10 2.28 5.56
CA VAL A 29 2.10 2.11 4.50
C VAL A 29 1.51 1.22 3.41
N GLY A 30 1.30 1.81 2.23
CA GLY A 30 0.86 1.08 1.05
C GLY A 30 2.01 0.65 0.15
N PHE A 31 1.94 -0.58 -0.35
CA PHE A 31 2.99 -1.21 -1.14
C PHE A 31 2.42 -1.97 -2.34
N ALA A 32 3.23 -2.07 -3.39
CA ALA A 32 2.85 -2.68 -4.66
C ALA A 32 3.62 -4.00 -4.92
N PRO A 33 2.97 -5.17 -4.84
CA PRO A 33 3.47 -6.39 -5.47
C PRO A 33 3.64 -6.19 -6.98
N ARG A 34 4.53 -6.95 -7.62
CA ARG A 34 4.61 -6.91 -9.10
C ARG A 34 3.34 -7.54 -9.66
N VAL A 35 2.53 -6.74 -10.37
CA VAL A 35 1.25 -7.14 -11.00
C VAL A 35 0.30 -7.92 -10.08
N GLY A 36 0.26 -7.57 -8.80
CA GLY A 36 -0.62 -8.22 -7.82
C GLY A 36 -0.29 -9.67 -7.49
N ARG A 37 0.80 -10.24 -8.02
CA ARG A 37 1.17 -11.63 -7.78
C ARG A 37 2.04 -11.74 -6.53
N VAL A 38 1.59 -12.57 -5.61
CA VAL A 38 2.30 -12.99 -4.39
C VAL A 38 2.10 -14.49 -4.23
N ASP A 39 3.12 -15.20 -3.76
CA ASP A 39 2.99 -16.60 -3.37
C ASP A 39 2.66 -16.73 -1.88
N GLY A 40 2.36 -17.96 -1.42
CA GLY A 40 1.98 -18.21 -0.03
C GLY A 40 3.07 -17.80 0.97
N ALA A 41 4.34 -18.06 0.65
CA ALA A 41 5.48 -17.69 1.50
C ALA A 41 5.61 -16.16 1.64
N THR A 42 5.38 -15.42 0.55
CA THR A 42 5.39 -13.96 0.57
C THR A 42 4.24 -13.41 1.41
N LEU A 43 3.05 -14.00 1.32
CA LEU A 43 1.91 -13.61 2.17
C LEU A 43 2.20 -13.83 3.66
N THR A 44 2.83 -14.94 4.03
CA THR A 44 3.25 -15.17 5.42
C THR A 44 4.22 -14.09 5.89
N LYS A 45 5.24 -13.76 5.09
CA LYS A 45 6.21 -12.70 5.45
C LYS A 45 5.56 -11.31 5.55
N ILE A 46 4.56 -11.03 4.72
CA ILE A 46 3.78 -9.78 4.82
C ILE A 46 3.04 -9.73 6.15
N ALA A 47 2.42 -10.83 6.58
CA ALA A 47 1.74 -10.90 7.86
C ALA A 47 2.71 -10.71 9.04
N GLU A 48 3.86 -11.38 9.02
CA GLU A 48 4.93 -11.20 10.02
C GLU A 48 5.41 -9.75 10.12
N LEU A 49 5.62 -9.07 8.99
CA LEU A 49 5.98 -7.64 8.98
C LEU A 49 4.86 -6.74 9.52
N ALA A 50 3.60 -7.05 9.20
CA ALA A 50 2.46 -6.28 9.70
C ALA A 50 2.25 -6.45 11.22
N GLU A 51 2.54 -7.63 11.76
CA GLU A 51 2.53 -7.90 13.20
C GLU A 51 3.73 -7.25 13.92
N ALA A 52 4.92 -7.28 13.31
CA ALA A 52 6.14 -6.74 13.91
C ALA A 52 6.18 -5.21 13.98
N HIS A 53 5.54 -4.52 13.02
CA HIS A 53 5.68 -3.06 12.86
C HIS A 53 4.35 -2.28 12.89
N GLY A 54 3.22 -2.97 12.97
CA GLY A 54 1.89 -2.35 13.00
C GLY A 54 0.94 -3.10 13.92
N SER A 55 -0.35 -3.08 13.60
CA SER A 55 -1.38 -3.78 14.38
C SER A 55 -1.73 -5.18 13.85
N GLY A 56 -0.97 -5.71 12.87
CA GLY A 56 -1.35 -6.91 12.11
C GLY A 56 -2.53 -6.68 11.14
N ARG A 57 -3.06 -5.46 11.05
CA ARG A 57 -4.18 -5.14 10.15
C ARG A 57 -3.69 -4.82 8.75
N LEU A 58 -4.14 -5.62 7.78
CA LEU A 58 -3.89 -5.44 6.36
C LEU A 58 -5.20 -5.10 5.62
N ARG A 59 -5.10 -4.33 4.53
CA ARG A 59 -6.18 -4.21 3.53
C ARG A 59 -5.61 -4.37 2.12
N THR A 60 -6.43 -4.88 1.22
CA THR A 60 -6.18 -4.84 -0.23
C THR A 60 -6.78 -3.58 -0.83
N THR A 61 -6.22 -3.12 -1.96
CA THR A 61 -6.77 -2.01 -2.75
C THR A 61 -7.37 -2.53 -4.05
N VAL A 62 -8.25 -1.75 -4.67
CA VAL A 62 -8.87 -2.09 -5.97
C VAL A 62 -7.85 -2.13 -7.10
N GLU A 63 -6.69 -1.51 -6.91
CA GLU A 63 -5.59 -1.50 -7.87
C GLU A 63 -4.66 -2.72 -7.76
N GLN A 64 -5.00 -3.77 -6.99
CA GLN A 64 -4.15 -4.95 -6.73
C GLN A 64 -2.89 -4.63 -5.90
N LYS A 65 -3.02 -3.72 -4.94
CA LYS A 65 -1.99 -3.40 -3.95
C LYS A 65 -2.48 -3.71 -2.54
N MET A 66 -1.62 -3.50 -1.54
CA MET A 66 -1.91 -3.79 -0.14
C MET A 66 -1.42 -2.64 0.75
N ILE A 67 -2.03 -2.51 1.93
CA ILE A 67 -1.64 -1.55 2.97
C ILE A 67 -1.50 -2.24 4.32
N VAL A 68 -0.47 -1.86 5.09
CA VAL A 68 -0.36 -2.13 6.53
C VAL A 68 -0.89 -0.90 7.29
N LEU A 69 -1.75 -1.11 8.28
CA LEU A 69 -2.37 -0.05 9.08
C LEU A 69 -1.70 0.10 10.46
N ASP A 70 -1.96 1.26 11.08
CA ASP A 70 -1.73 1.54 12.50
C ASP A 70 -0.25 1.45 12.91
N VAL A 71 0.63 1.85 12.00
CA VAL A 71 2.10 1.87 12.15
C VAL A 71 2.51 3.11 12.96
N GLU A 72 3.28 2.92 14.02
CA GLU A 72 3.90 4.03 14.75
C GLU A 72 4.96 4.73 13.88
N GLU A 73 5.19 6.02 14.11
CA GLU A 73 6.10 6.82 13.28
C GLU A 73 7.51 6.22 13.15
N ASP A 74 8.04 5.70 14.25
CA ASP A 74 9.36 5.07 14.34
C ASP A 74 9.42 3.69 13.66
N GLN A 75 8.27 3.05 13.44
CA GLN A 75 8.15 1.76 12.76
C GLN A 75 7.96 1.88 11.23
N VAL A 76 7.68 3.09 10.71
CA VAL A 76 7.48 3.32 9.28
C VAL A 76 8.71 2.92 8.44
N ALA A 77 9.90 3.36 8.85
CA ALA A 77 11.13 3.09 8.11
C ALA A 77 11.54 1.60 8.16
N PRO A 78 11.54 0.93 9.32
CA PRO A 78 11.75 -0.52 9.41
C PRO A 78 10.78 -1.33 8.56
N LEU A 79 9.47 -1.02 8.64
CA LEU A 79 8.45 -1.69 7.83
C LEU A 79 8.71 -1.51 6.33
N SER A 80 8.98 -0.28 5.91
CA SER A 80 9.24 0.02 4.50
C SER A 80 10.47 -0.73 3.99
N ALA A 81 11.55 -0.77 4.78
CA ALA A 81 12.75 -1.53 4.43
C ALA A 81 12.48 -3.04 4.32
N GLY A 82 11.70 -3.62 5.26
CA GLY A 82 11.31 -5.02 5.22
C GLY A 82 10.47 -5.36 3.98
N LEU A 83 9.52 -4.50 3.61
CA LEU A 83 8.71 -4.66 2.40
C LEU A 83 9.58 -4.57 1.13
N GLU A 84 10.45 -3.57 1.03
CA GLU A 84 11.35 -3.39 -0.13
C GLU A 84 12.32 -4.58 -0.28
N ALA A 85 12.79 -5.17 0.82
CA ALA A 85 13.63 -6.38 0.79
C ALA A 85 12.90 -7.61 0.22
N LEU A 86 11.57 -7.67 0.34
CA LEU A 86 10.72 -8.66 -0.33
C LEU A 86 10.36 -8.27 -1.78
N GLY A 87 10.91 -7.17 -2.27
CA GLY A 87 10.58 -6.60 -3.57
C GLY A 87 9.19 -5.98 -3.61
N LEU A 88 8.58 -5.65 -2.48
CA LEU A 88 7.26 -5.01 -2.35
C LEU A 88 7.44 -3.49 -2.22
N ALA A 89 7.35 -2.80 -3.37
CA ALA A 89 7.74 -1.39 -3.42
C ALA A 89 6.73 -0.47 -2.72
N THR A 90 7.23 0.35 -1.79
CA THR A 90 6.51 1.43 -1.10
C THR A 90 6.62 2.76 -1.85
N THR A 91 7.68 2.94 -2.64
CA THR A 91 7.91 4.10 -3.52
C THR A 91 8.11 3.68 -4.99
N PRO A 92 7.14 2.99 -5.62
CA PRO A 92 7.28 2.48 -6.99
C PRO A 92 7.34 3.60 -8.03
N SER A 93 7.97 3.29 -9.17
CA SER A 93 7.88 4.15 -10.37
C SER A 93 6.41 4.33 -10.81
N PRO A 94 6.07 5.43 -11.52
CA PRO A 94 4.70 5.67 -11.98
C PRO A 94 4.12 4.50 -12.79
N PHE A 95 4.95 3.83 -13.59
CA PHE A 95 4.56 2.63 -14.33
C PHE A 95 4.12 1.53 -13.36
N ARG A 96 4.99 1.10 -12.43
CA ARG A 96 4.70 0.03 -11.47
C ARG A 96 3.53 0.37 -10.54
N ARG A 97 3.36 1.65 -10.20
CA ARG A 97 2.25 2.16 -9.39
C ARG A 97 0.90 1.97 -10.11
N GLY A 98 0.85 2.32 -11.40
CA GLY A 98 -0.36 2.29 -12.22
C GLY A 98 -0.68 0.94 -12.87
N THR A 99 0.30 0.05 -13.05
CA THR A 99 0.07 -1.24 -13.72
C THR A 99 -0.89 -2.12 -12.92
N MET A 100 -1.84 -2.71 -13.64
CA MET A 100 -2.71 -3.80 -13.22
C MET A 100 -2.73 -4.84 -14.33
N ALA A 101 -2.94 -6.10 -13.96
CA ALA A 101 -3.13 -7.18 -14.92
C ALA A 101 -4.20 -8.14 -14.41
N CYS A 102 -5.10 -8.57 -15.29
CA CYS A 102 -5.97 -9.71 -15.01
C CYS A 102 -5.16 -11.02 -15.00
N THR A 103 -5.80 -12.12 -14.60
CA THR A 103 -5.15 -13.43 -14.54
C THR A 103 -4.63 -13.89 -15.91
N GLY A 104 -5.31 -13.50 -16.99
CA GLY A 104 -4.99 -13.75 -18.40
C GLY A 104 -5.88 -12.92 -19.30
#